data_AF-A0A1B6FJQ8-F1
#
_entry.id   AF-A0A1B6FJQ8-F1
#
_cell.length_a   1.000
_cell.length_b   1.000
_cell.length_c   1.000
_cell.angle_alpha   90.00
_cell.angle_beta   90.00
_cell.angle_gamma   90.00
#
_symmetry.space_group_name_H-M   'P 1'
#
loop_
_entity.id
_entity.type
_entity.pdbx_description
1 polymer ?
#
loop_
_entity_poly.entity_id
_entity_poly.type
_entity_poly.pdbx_seq_one_letter_code
_entity_poly.pdbx_strand_id
1 'polypeptide(L)'
;RECNTDYKVPDTGFTIEKGTQILVSTRGLHNDPDLYPEPEKFIPERFSKENRMNIKPCTYMPFGEGQRACIGQRFAKVVMKVGISTFLRNYEIHSTPVTPYPVQFEPKNMLTTELGFCRL
;
A
#
# COMPACT_ATOMS: atom_id res chain seq x y z
N ARG A 1 -7.49 14.83 -3.59
CA ARG A 1 -8.01 15.61 -2.44
C ARG A 1 -7.92 17.07 -2.84
N GLU A 2 -8.73 17.96 -2.29
CA GLU A 2 -8.62 19.40 -2.57
C GLU A 2 -8.52 20.15 -1.24
N CYS A 3 -7.63 21.15 -1.18
CA CYS A 3 -7.50 22.02 -0.03
C CYS A 3 -8.68 23.00 0.00
N ASN A 4 -9.49 23.02 1.06
CA ASN A 4 -10.69 23.88 1.12
C ASN A 4 -10.42 25.27 1.70
N THR A 5 -9.26 25.47 2.33
CA THR A 5 -8.79 26.69 2.97
C THR A 5 -7.28 26.72 2.91
N ASP A 6 -6.65 27.89 2.81
CA ASP A 6 -5.20 28.00 2.87
C ASP A 6 -4.65 27.32 4.14
N TYR A 7 -3.72 26.38 3.94
CA TYR A 7 -3.17 25.56 5.01
C TYR A 7 -1.66 25.74 5.09
N LYS A 8 -1.20 26.36 6.18
CA LYS A 8 0.23 26.45 6.49
C LYS A 8 0.70 25.11 7.05
N VAL A 9 1.62 24.45 6.34
CA VAL A 9 2.13 23.16 6.75
C VAL A 9 3.04 23.36 7.98
N PRO A 10 2.76 22.71 9.12
CA PRO A 10 3.54 22.85 10.35
C PRO A 10 5.02 22.58 10.11
N ASP A 11 5.88 23.28 10.85
CA ASP A 11 7.35 23.12 10.80
C ASP A 11 7.97 23.34 9.41
N THR A 12 7.22 23.97 8.50
CA THR A 12 7.69 24.38 7.18
C THR A 12 7.30 25.83 6.90
N GLY A 13 7.98 26.45 5.94
CA GLY A 13 7.59 27.76 5.40
C GLY A 13 6.51 27.70 4.31
N PHE A 14 5.92 26.52 4.07
CA PHE A 14 5.07 26.27 2.91
C PHE A 14 3.57 26.40 3.24
N THR A 15 2.82 27.01 2.33
CA THR A 15 1.36 27.13 2.39
C THR A 15 0.75 26.41 1.21
N ILE A 16 -0.19 25.52 1.49
CA ILE A 16 -1.04 24.91 0.47
C ILE A 16 -2.23 25.85 0.27
N GLU A 17 -2.32 26.45 -0.90
CA GLU A 17 -3.42 27.37 -1.24
C GLU A 17 -4.74 26.63 -1.39
N LYS A 18 -5.83 27.28 -1.02
CA LYS A 18 -7.19 26.81 -1.28
C LYS A 18 -7.37 26.48 -2.77
N GLY A 19 -8.04 25.36 -3.05
CA GLY A 19 -8.26 24.84 -4.40
C GLY A 19 -7.13 23.93 -4.91
N THR A 20 -5.99 23.86 -4.21
CA THR A 20 -4.88 22.98 -4.60
C THR A 20 -5.30 21.51 -4.52
N GLN A 21 -5.09 20.76 -5.61
CA GLN A 21 -5.26 19.31 -5.61
C GLN A 21 -4.08 18.63 -4.92
N ILE A 22 -4.39 17.74 -3.98
CA ILE A 22 -3.43 16.96 -3.20
C ILE A 22 -3.63 15.48 -3.52
N LEU A 23 -2.55 14.83 -3.93
CA LEU A 23 -2.45 13.39 -4.09
C LEU A 23 -1.46 12.85 -3.06
N VAL A 24 -1.90 11.89 -2.23
CA VAL A 24 -1.02 11.21 -1.29
C VAL A 24 -0.54 9.94 -1.94
N SER A 25 0.78 9.85 -2.19
CA SER A 25 1.39 8.65 -2.78
C SER A 25 1.51 7.55 -1.73
N THR A 26 0.55 6.62 -1.73
CA THR A 26 0.61 5.43 -0.86
C THR A 26 1.80 4.55 -1.20
N ARG A 27 2.10 4.38 -2.49
CA ARG A 27 3.28 3.63 -2.95
C ARG A 27 4.57 4.27 -2.45
N GLY A 28 4.70 5.59 -2.52
CA GLY A 28 5.87 6.31 -1.99
C GLY A 28 6.02 6.08 -0.49
N LEU A 29 4.94 6.26 0.28
CA LEU A 29 4.96 6.03 1.73
C LEU A 29 5.32 4.59 2.10
N HIS A 30 4.76 3.59 1.43
CA HIS A 30 4.99 2.18 1.75
C HIS A 30 6.38 1.68 1.32
N ASN A 31 7.06 2.43 0.44
CA ASN A 31 8.42 2.11 -0.03
C ASN A 31 9.47 3.13 0.45
N ASP A 32 9.12 3.98 1.40
CA ASP A 32 10.06 4.93 1.99
C ASP A 32 11.04 4.16 2.92
N PRO A 33 12.36 4.15 2.62
CA PRO A 33 13.34 3.42 3.42
C PRO A 33 13.50 3.96 4.85
N ASP A 34 13.14 5.23 5.10
CA ASP A 34 13.18 5.82 6.45
C ASP A 34 12.02 5.34 7.33
N LEU A 35 10.96 4.83 6.70
CA LEU A 35 9.79 4.25 7.37
C LEU A 35 9.85 2.71 7.36
N TYR A 36 10.37 2.14 6.27
CA TYR A 36 10.42 0.71 6.00
C TYR A 36 11.82 0.33 5.48
N PRO A 37 12.80 0.00 6.34
CA PRO A 37 14.13 -0.40 5.91
C PRO A 37 14.08 -1.58 4.95
N GLU A 38 14.83 -1.56 3.84
CA GLU A 38 14.77 -2.58 2.77
C GLU A 38 13.37 -2.76 2.15
N PRO A 39 12.71 -1.68 1.68
CA PRO A 39 11.28 -1.69 1.35
C PRO A 39 10.90 -2.68 0.23
N GLU A 40 11.83 -2.95 -0.69
CA GLU A 40 11.64 -3.89 -1.81
C GLU A 40 11.65 -5.38 -1.38
N LYS A 41 12.03 -5.68 -0.13
CA LYS A 41 12.02 -7.05 0.40
C LYS A 41 10.68 -7.36 1.07
N PHE A 42 10.11 -8.50 0.70
CA PHE A 42 8.95 -9.05 1.39
C PHE A 42 9.34 -9.59 2.78
N ILE A 43 9.06 -8.80 3.82
CA ILE A 43 9.36 -9.13 5.22
C ILE A 43 8.05 -9.12 6.03
N PRO A 44 7.34 -10.26 6.14
CA PRO A 44 6.09 -10.36 6.90
C PRO A 44 6.18 -9.87 8.35
N GLU A 45 7.33 -10.09 8.97
CA GLU A 45 7.60 -9.82 10.39
C GLU A 45 7.53 -8.32 10.72
N ARG A 46 7.58 -7.43 9.72
CA ARG A 46 7.30 -6.00 9.90
C ARG A 46 5.96 -5.75 10.57
N PHE A 47 4.97 -6.59 10.26
CA PHE A 47 3.60 -6.49 10.77
C PHE A 47 3.30 -7.52 11.88
N SER A 48 4.35 -8.08 12.49
CA SER A 48 4.25 -8.97 13.64
C SER A 48 3.60 -8.28 14.85
N LYS A 49 3.14 -9.07 15.83
CA LYS A 49 2.52 -8.52 17.04
C LYS A 49 3.52 -7.69 17.85
N GLU A 50 4.79 -8.08 17.80
CA GLU A 50 5.92 -7.50 18.50
C GLU A 50 6.32 -6.16 17.86
N ASN A 51 6.36 -6.08 16.54
CA ASN A 51 6.78 -4.87 15.83
C ASN A 51 5.65 -3.87 15.56
N ARG A 52 4.38 -4.24 15.73
CA ARG A 52 3.22 -3.38 15.39
C ARG A 52 3.28 -1.98 16.03
N MET A 53 3.86 -1.87 17.23
CA MET A 53 3.94 -0.62 17.98
C MET A 53 4.99 0.34 17.41
N ASN A 54 5.95 -0.17 16.64
CA ASN A 54 7.00 0.63 15.99
C ASN A 54 6.55 1.21 14.64
N ILE A 55 5.42 0.75 14.10
CA ILE A 55 4.86 1.28 12.85
C ILE A 55 4.27 2.65 13.16
N LYS A 56 4.88 3.70 12.60
CA LYS A 56 4.40 5.07 12.75
C LYS A 56 2.95 5.18 12.27
N PRO A 57 2.05 5.85 13.02
CA PRO A 57 0.69 6.08 12.56
C PRO A 57 0.67 6.77 11.19
N CYS A 58 -0.34 6.45 10.38
CA CYS A 58 -0.52 7.04 9.05
C CYS A 58 0.64 6.79 8.05
N THR A 59 1.53 5.80 8.27
CA THR A 59 2.55 5.43 7.27
C THR A 59 2.21 4.13 6.54
N TYR A 60 1.36 3.28 7.10
CA TYR A 60 0.81 2.10 6.44
C TYR A 60 -0.70 2.27 6.20
N MET A 61 -1.06 2.74 5.01
CA MET A 61 -2.44 3.12 4.65
C MET A 61 -2.93 2.47 3.33
N PRO A 62 -2.91 1.12 3.19
CA PRO A 62 -3.34 0.44 1.96
C PRO A 62 -4.82 0.65 1.61
N PHE A 63 -5.63 1.06 2.58
CA PHE A 63 -7.05 1.36 2.43
C PHE A 63 -7.36 2.86 2.65
N GLY A 64 -6.33 3.72 2.63
CA GLY A 64 -6.42 5.08 3.12
C GLY A 64 -6.56 5.16 4.64
N GLU A 65 -6.68 6.39 5.16
CA GLU A 65 -6.80 6.68 6.59
C GLU A 65 -7.77 7.86 6.82
N GLY A 66 -8.35 7.95 8.01
CA GLY A 66 -9.28 9.02 8.40
C GLY A 66 -10.71 8.90 7.82
N GLN A 67 -11.43 10.02 7.75
CA GLN A 67 -12.87 10.06 7.42
C GLN A 67 -13.24 9.48 6.05
N ARG A 68 -12.25 9.37 5.16
CA ARG A 68 -12.42 8.90 3.78
C ARG A 68 -11.59 7.64 3.52
N ALA A 69 -11.27 6.89 4.59
CA ALA A 69 -10.73 5.54 4.47
C ALA A 69 -11.77 4.61 3.83
N CYS A 70 -11.30 3.53 3.20
CA CYS A 70 -12.15 2.56 2.54
C CYS A 70 -13.16 1.95 3.52
N ILE A 71 -14.45 2.15 3.26
CA ILE A 71 -15.54 1.57 4.05
C ILE A 71 -15.48 0.04 4.08
N GLY A 72 -14.95 -0.56 3.00
CA GLY A 72 -14.78 -2.01 2.85
C GLY A 72 -13.54 -2.59 3.53
N GLN A 73 -12.69 -1.81 4.22
CA GLN A 73 -11.41 -2.32 4.71
C GLN A 73 -11.53 -3.55 5.62
N ARG A 74 -12.58 -3.62 6.45
CA ARG A 74 -12.78 -4.72 7.39
C ARG A 74 -13.20 -5.98 6.63
N PHE A 75 -14.12 -5.81 5.69
CA PHE A 75 -14.56 -6.87 4.79
C PHE A 75 -13.39 -7.42 3.97
N ALA A 76 -12.63 -6.55 3.30
CA ALA A 76 -11.48 -6.92 2.49
C ALA A 76 -10.45 -7.72 3.31
N LYS A 77 -10.11 -7.27 4.53
CA LYS A 77 -9.18 -7.98 5.41
C LYS A 77 -9.65 -9.39 5.77
N VAL A 78 -10.95 -9.59 6.01
CA VAL A 78 -11.50 -10.92 6.30
C VAL A 78 -11.47 -11.79 5.04
N VAL A 79 -11.98 -11.27 3.92
CA VAL A 79 -12.04 -12.01 2.64
C VAL A 79 -10.64 -12.41 2.18
N MET A 80 -9.64 -11.52 2.26
CA MET A 80 -8.27 -11.84 1.88
C MET A 80 -7.66 -12.93 2.77
N LYS A 81 -7.89 -12.89 4.08
CA LYS A 81 -7.39 -13.93 5.00
C LYS A 81 -8.03 -15.28 4.71
N VAL A 82 -9.35 -15.32 4.50
CA VAL A 82 -10.08 -16.55 4.16
C VAL A 82 -9.63 -17.07 2.80
N GLY A 83 -9.50 -16.20 1.80
CA GLY A 83 -9.07 -16.57 0.45
C GLY A 83 -7.66 -17.17 0.45
N ILE A 84 -6.69 -16.49 1.06
CA ILE A 84 -5.31 -16.96 1.15
C ILE A 84 -5.22 -18.28 1.94
N SER A 85 -5.87 -18.35 3.12
CA SER A 85 -5.88 -19.56 3.95
C SER A 85 -6.50 -20.76 3.22
N THR A 86 -7.63 -20.54 2.53
CA THR A 86 -8.29 -21.60 1.75
C THR A 86 -7.44 -22.03 0.56
N PHE A 87 -6.80 -21.09 -0.13
CA PHE A 87 -5.93 -21.38 -1.25
C PHE A 87 -4.73 -22.23 -0.82
N LEU A 88 -4.00 -21.79 0.21
CA LEU A 88 -2.84 -22.49 0.75
C LEU A 88 -3.17 -23.84 1.40
N ARG A 89 -4.41 -24.04 1.86
CA ARG A 89 -4.85 -25.34 2.39
C ARG A 89 -5.03 -26.40 1.30
N ASN A 90 -5.44 -26.00 0.11
CA ASN A 90 -5.85 -26.93 -0.95
C ASN A 90 -4.82 -27.06 -2.08
N TYR A 91 -3.88 -26.13 -2.18
CA TYR A 91 -2.92 -26.07 -3.28
C TYR A 91 -1.50 -25.81 -2.77
N GLU A 92 -0.53 -26.42 -3.44
CA GLU A 92 0.89 -26.11 -3.30
C GLU A 92 1.33 -25.25 -4.48
N ILE A 93 2.15 -24.23 -4.21
CA ILE A 93 2.57 -23.23 -5.20
C ILE A 93 4.03 -23.49 -5.57
N HIS A 94 4.29 -23.66 -6.86
CA HIS A 94 5.64 -23.79 -7.40
C HIS A 94 5.88 -22.75 -8.50
N SER A 95 7.07 -22.16 -8.52
CA SER A 95 7.53 -21.36 -9.65
C SER A 95 7.88 -22.25 -10.83
N THR A 96 7.60 -21.76 -12.04
CA THR A 96 7.99 -22.41 -13.29
C THR A 96 9.01 -21.56 -14.04
N PRO A 97 9.71 -22.08 -15.06
CA PRO A 97 10.63 -21.27 -15.87
C PRO A 97 9.99 -20.06 -16.56
N VAL A 98 8.66 -20.06 -16.73
CA VAL A 98 7.90 -18.94 -17.33
C VAL A 98 7.33 -17.97 -16.30
N THR A 99 7.50 -18.24 -15.00
CA THR A 99 7.02 -17.34 -13.94
C THR A 99 7.91 -16.09 -13.89
N PRO A 100 7.37 -14.88 -14.14
CA PRO A 100 8.16 -13.66 -14.19
C PRO A 100 8.64 -13.31 -12.78
N TYR A 101 9.95 -13.15 -12.63
CA TYR A 101 10.56 -12.70 -11.41
C TYR A 101 11.77 -11.80 -11.72
N PRO A 102 11.81 -10.55 -11.23
CA PRO A 102 10.77 -9.88 -10.43
C PRO A 102 9.52 -9.57 -11.27
N VAL A 103 8.36 -9.47 -10.61
CA VAL A 103 7.12 -9.03 -11.26
C VAL A 103 7.31 -7.60 -11.76
N GLN A 104 7.03 -7.38 -13.05
CA GLN A 104 7.03 -6.03 -13.62
C GLN A 104 5.64 -5.42 -13.45
N PHE A 105 5.58 -4.17 -13.00
CA PHE A 105 4.33 -3.44 -12.81
C PHE A 105 4.16 -2.39 -13.91
N GLU A 106 2.92 -2.15 -14.34
CA GLU A 106 2.60 -1.06 -15.27
C GLU A 106 2.87 0.30 -14.61
N PRO A 107 3.86 1.08 -15.07
CA PRO A 107 4.27 2.32 -14.41
C PRO A 107 3.23 3.43 -14.49
N LYS A 108 2.30 3.38 -15.46
CA LYS A 108 1.34 4.46 -15.73
C LYS A 108 0.01 4.29 -14.99
N ASN A 109 -0.24 3.13 -14.40
CA ASN A 109 -1.50 2.85 -13.76
C ASN A 109 -1.56 3.39 -12.32
N MET A 110 -2.72 3.95 -11.96
CA MET A 110 -3.01 4.38 -10.60
C MET A 110 -3.08 3.21 -9.62
N LEU A 111 -3.62 2.08 -10.08
CA LEU A 111 -3.64 0.83 -9.34
C LEU A 111 -2.44 -0.02 -9.76
N THR A 112 -1.82 -0.67 -8.79
CA THR A 112 -0.72 -1.60 -9.06
C THR A 112 -1.26 -2.81 -9.82
N THR A 113 -0.85 -2.93 -11.07
CA THR A 113 -1.21 -4.04 -11.96
C THR A 113 0.06 -4.58 -12.62
N GLU A 114 0.12 -5.89 -12.84
CA GLU A 114 1.26 -6.48 -13.50
C GLU A 114 1.31 -6.14 -15.00
N LEU A 115 2.53 -6.00 -15.52
CA LEU A 115 2.80 -5.81 -16.93
C LEU A 115 2.77 -7.18 -17.62
N GLY A 116 1.60 -7.57 -18.11
CA GLY A 116 1.47 -8.57 -19.17
C GLY A 116 1.36 -10.05 -18.78
N PHE A 117 1.02 -10.41 -17.53
CA PHE A 117 0.97 -11.83 -17.14
C PHE A 117 -0.42 -12.49 -17.19
N CYS A 118 -1.52 -11.73 -17.18
CA CYS A 118 -2.88 -12.27 -17.31
C CYS A 118 -3.67 -11.57 -18.43
N ARG A 119 -3.43 -11.96 -19.68
CA ARG A 119 -4.50 -11.92 -20.68
C ARG A 119 -5.30 -13.22 -20.51
N LEU A 120 -6.42 -13.17 -19.81
CA LEU A 120 -7.45 -14.21 -19.93
C LEU A 120 -7.97 -14.23 -21.37
#